data_AF-A0A4S2THB9-F1
#
_entry.id   AF-A0A4S2THB9-F1
#
_cell.length_a   1.000
_cell.length_b   1.000
_cell.length_c   1.000
_cell.angle_alpha   90.00
_cell.angle_beta   90.00
_cell.angle_gamma   90.00
#
_symmetry.space_group_name_H-M   'P 1'
#
loop_
_entity.id
_entity.type
_entity.pdbx_description
1 polymer ?
#
loop_
_entity_poly.entity_id
_entity_poly.type
_entity_poly.pdbx_seq_one_letter_code
_entity_poly.pdbx_strand_id
1 'polypeptide(L)'
;MSRINRIKRRVPSVAAVCGLVAGAVFGGAGAASATDPADAPPGYAGPFSSCKGSPVTRMPLADRVGYIQVWYDGAGSGTYCAMTFDNRAGSHNMEIRVRRYVWQTSWYDRGSYSTYAGGVYVSGANTYCAEITGWVEVNGTRYGGGGRVGCDD
;
A
#
# COMPACT_ATOMS: atom_id res chain seq x y z
N MET A 1 -31.69 -26.57 -72.87
CA MET A 1 -31.45 -25.13 -73.17
C MET A 1 -32.76 -24.42 -72.87
N SER A 2 -32.92 -23.37 -72.05
CA SER A 2 -32.04 -22.33 -71.53
C SER A 2 -32.72 -21.71 -70.29
N ARG A 3 -32.01 -21.43 -69.19
CA ARG A 3 -32.49 -20.57 -68.10
C ARG A 3 -31.55 -19.36 -68.04
N ILE A 4 -32.08 -18.18 -68.38
CA ILE A 4 -31.35 -16.90 -68.35
C ILE A 4 -31.99 -15.97 -67.31
N ASN A 5 -31.09 -15.32 -66.56
CA ASN A 5 -31.20 -14.09 -65.78
C ASN A 5 -32.06 -14.02 -64.50
N ARG A 6 -31.35 -13.78 -63.39
CA ARG A 6 -31.60 -12.58 -62.59
C ARG A 6 -30.30 -11.92 -62.14
N ILE A 7 -30.28 -10.62 -62.38
CA ILE A 7 -29.17 -9.67 -62.24
C ILE A 7 -28.86 -9.44 -60.75
N LYS A 8 -27.58 -9.61 -60.38
CA LYS A 8 -27.03 -9.21 -59.07
C LYS A 8 -26.80 -7.70 -59.05
N ARG A 9 -27.30 -7.01 -58.03
CA ARG A 9 -26.77 -5.73 -57.51
C ARG A 9 -27.40 -5.41 -56.16
N ARG A 10 -26.56 -5.15 -55.14
CA ARG A 10 -26.74 -4.19 -54.03
C ARG A 10 -25.46 -4.22 -53.16
N VAL A 11 -24.61 -3.21 -53.30
CA VAL A 11 -24.33 -2.07 -52.38
C VAL A 11 -23.00 -2.32 -51.63
N PRO A 12 -21.96 -1.49 -51.80
CA PRO A 12 -20.77 -1.56 -50.96
C PRO A 12 -21.00 -0.81 -49.64
N SER A 13 -20.84 -1.52 -48.52
CA SER A 13 -20.83 -0.93 -47.18
C SER A 13 -19.48 -0.27 -46.93
N VAL A 14 -19.51 1.04 -46.66
CA VAL A 14 -18.38 1.83 -46.17
C VAL A 14 -18.06 1.37 -44.76
N ALA A 15 -16.94 0.67 -44.58
CA ALA A 15 -16.41 0.30 -43.28
C ALA A 15 -15.65 1.50 -42.70
N ALA A 16 -16.20 2.07 -41.64
CA ALA A 16 -15.60 3.16 -40.88
C ALA A 16 -14.30 2.69 -40.20
N VAL A 17 -13.27 3.53 -40.35
CA VAL A 17 -11.99 3.45 -39.64
C VAL A 17 -12.21 3.93 -38.20
N CYS A 18 -12.00 3.05 -37.22
CA CYS A 18 -11.76 3.45 -35.83
C CYS A 18 -10.53 2.68 -35.33
N GLY A 19 -9.40 3.39 -35.28
CA GLY A 19 -8.16 2.89 -34.73
C GLY A 19 -8.27 2.68 -33.22
N LEU A 20 -7.87 1.50 -32.76
CA LEU A 20 -7.59 1.22 -31.35
C LEU A 20 -6.09 1.35 -31.13
N VAL A 21 -5.68 2.52 -30.66
CA VAL A 21 -4.36 2.69 -30.04
C VAL A 21 -4.46 2.03 -28.67
N ALA A 22 -3.98 0.80 -28.54
CA ALA A 22 -3.80 0.13 -27.27
C ALA A 22 -2.59 0.75 -26.55
N GLY A 23 -2.76 1.96 -26.01
CA GLY A 23 -1.86 2.51 -25.02
C GLY A 23 -2.06 1.72 -23.72
N ALA A 24 -1.15 0.80 -23.43
CA ALA A 24 -1.07 0.19 -22.11
C ALA A 24 -0.77 1.30 -21.10
N VAL A 25 -1.82 1.79 -20.45
CA VAL A 25 -1.68 2.63 -19.27
C VAL A 25 -1.15 1.71 -18.19
N PHE A 26 0.17 1.70 -17.98
CA PHE A 26 0.73 1.25 -16.72
C PHE A 26 0.24 2.26 -15.67
N GLY A 27 -0.97 2.04 -15.17
CA GLY A 27 -1.50 2.74 -14.02
C GLY A 27 -0.58 2.43 -12.87
N GLY A 28 0.31 3.36 -12.53
CA GLY A 28 1.11 3.28 -11.33
C GLY A 28 0.16 3.01 -10.17
N ALA A 29 0.37 1.91 -9.46
CA ALA A 29 -0.32 1.65 -8.21
C ALA A 29 -0.03 2.84 -7.29
N GLY A 30 -0.99 3.76 -7.17
CA GLY A 30 -0.86 4.95 -6.37
C GLY A 30 -0.55 4.54 -4.93
N ALA A 31 0.43 5.19 -4.31
CA ALA A 31 0.63 5.05 -2.88
C ALA A 31 -0.66 5.52 -2.20
N ALA A 32 -1.34 4.62 -1.50
CA ALA A 32 -2.62 4.88 -0.87
C ALA A 32 -2.34 5.44 0.54
N SER A 33 -2.89 6.62 0.84
CA SER A 33 -2.59 7.38 2.07
C SER A 33 -3.59 7.01 3.15
N ALA A 34 -3.10 6.47 4.26
CA ALA A 34 -3.82 6.28 5.51
C ALA A 34 -3.98 7.63 6.23
N THR A 35 -4.48 8.65 5.55
CA THR A 35 -4.92 9.90 6.20
C THR A 35 -6.38 9.79 6.61
N ASP A 36 -7.17 9.00 5.86
CA ASP A 36 -8.55 8.64 6.18
C ASP A 36 -8.68 7.10 6.24
N PRO A 37 -9.10 6.51 7.38
CA PRO A 37 -9.37 5.08 7.47
C PRO A 37 -10.42 4.56 6.48
N ALA A 38 -11.34 5.41 6.01
CA ALA A 38 -12.38 5.04 5.05
C ALA A 38 -11.82 4.73 3.65
N ASP A 39 -10.63 5.25 3.33
CA ASP A 39 -9.97 5.07 2.03
C ASP A 39 -9.12 3.80 1.96
N ALA A 40 -9.09 2.99 3.03
CA ALA A 40 -8.25 1.81 3.10
C ALA A 40 -8.64 0.77 2.03
N PRO A 41 -7.72 0.38 1.13
CA PRO A 41 -7.99 -0.69 0.18
C PRO A 41 -8.22 -2.03 0.90
N PRO A 42 -8.85 -3.01 0.25
CA PRO A 42 -9.09 -4.32 0.86
C PRO A 42 -7.82 -4.95 1.45
N GLY A 43 -7.92 -5.31 2.73
CA GLY A 43 -6.82 -5.90 3.50
C GLY A 43 -5.85 -4.90 4.12
N TYR A 44 -6.12 -3.61 3.98
CA TYR A 44 -5.53 -2.54 4.80
C TYR A 44 -6.57 -1.97 5.76
N ALA A 45 -6.10 -1.29 6.80
CA ALA A 45 -6.93 -0.45 7.67
C ALA A 45 -6.06 0.61 8.38
N GLY A 46 -6.71 1.56 9.03
CA GLY A 46 -6.06 2.64 9.77
C GLY A 46 -5.92 3.92 8.96
N PRO A 47 -5.48 5.00 9.60
CA PRO A 47 -4.70 5.03 10.84
C PRO A 47 -5.58 4.89 12.07
N PHE A 48 -5.05 4.29 13.14
CA PHE A 48 -5.72 4.15 14.42
C PHE A 48 -4.84 4.71 15.54
N SER A 49 -5.46 5.16 16.64
CA SER A 49 -4.72 5.67 17.79
C SER A 49 -3.94 4.60 18.58
N SER A 50 -4.17 3.31 18.28
CA SER A 50 -3.45 2.19 18.88
C SER A 50 -3.45 0.97 17.98
N CYS A 51 -2.36 0.19 18.06
CA CYS A 51 -2.27 -1.12 17.47
C CYS A 51 -2.87 -2.18 18.40
N LYS A 52 -3.74 -3.05 17.86
CA LYS A 52 -4.28 -4.23 18.54
C LYS A 52 -3.26 -5.37 18.53
N GLY A 53 -3.50 -6.37 19.39
CA GLY A 53 -2.66 -7.55 19.49
C GLY A 53 -1.44 -7.35 20.39
N SER A 54 -0.44 -8.21 20.22
CA SER A 54 0.78 -8.20 21.03
C SER A 54 1.96 -7.64 20.25
N PRO A 55 2.88 -6.89 20.89
CA PRO A 55 4.10 -6.42 20.23
C PRO A 55 4.98 -7.61 19.85
N VAL A 56 5.46 -7.65 18.59
CA VAL A 56 6.25 -8.77 18.06
C VAL A 56 7.66 -8.39 17.64
N THR A 57 7.87 -7.17 17.16
CA THR A 57 9.22 -6.71 16.81
C THR A 57 9.35 -5.19 16.91
N ARG A 58 10.57 -4.75 17.18
CA ARG A 58 10.96 -3.35 17.26
C ARG A 58 12.19 -3.13 16.38
N MET A 59 12.05 -2.29 15.36
CA MET A 59 13.12 -2.01 14.40
C MET A 59 13.66 -0.59 14.65
N PRO A 60 14.95 -0.43 14.98
CA PRO A 60 15.53 0.89 15.14
C PRO A 60 15.58 1.62 13.80
N LEU A 61 15.32 2.92 13.81
CA LEU A 61 15.66 3.79 12.69
C LEU A 61 17.17 4.07 12.68
N ALA A 62 17.67 4.59 11.57
CA ALA A 62 19.06 5.06 11.46
C ALA A 62 19.43 5.98 12.63
N ASP A 63 20.66 5.80 13.13
CA ASP A 63 21.21 6.53 14.29
C ASP A 63 20.37 6.43 15.58
N ARG A 64 19.43 5.48 15.64
CA ARG A 64 18.54 5.21 16.79
C ARG A 64 17.71 6.43 17.21
N VAL A 65 17.42 7.36 16.28
CA VAL A 65 16.62 8.56 16.58
C VAL A 65 15.15 8.26 16.87
N GLY A 66 14.70 7.08 16.47
CA GLY A 66 13.35 6.57 16.65
C GLY A 66 13.30 5.08 16.36
N TYR A 67 12.09 4.53 16.30
CA TYR A 67 11.89 3.11 16.04
C TYR A 67 10.51 2.85 15.42
N ILE A 68 10.41 1.73 14.72
CA ILE A 68 9.15 1.16 14.29
C ILE A 68 8.79 0.06 15.28
N GLN A 69 7.59 0.10 15.84
CA GLN A 69 7.03 -1.00 16.63
C GLN A 69 5.96 -1.70 15.79
N VAL A 70 6.00 -3.03 15.80
CA VAL A 70 5.04 -3.87 15.11
C VAL A 70 4.29 -4.72 16.13
N TRP A 71 2.98 -4.82 15.94
CA TRP A 71 2.09 -5.70 16.68
C TRP A 71 1.47 -6.72 15.75
N TYR A 72 1.13 -7.86 16.31
CA TYR A 72 0.44 -8.94 15.63
C TYR A 72 -0.81 -9.33 16.39
N ASP A 73 -1.92 -9.42 15.66
CA ASP A 73 -3.19 -9.98 16.11
C ASP A 73 -3.51 -11.21 15.26
N GLY A 74 -3.64 -12.38 15.89
CA GLY A 74 -3.91 -13.65 15.23
C GLY A 74 -5.39 -13.86 14.87
N ALA A 75 -6.28 -12.91 15.17
CA ALA A 75 -7.69 -13.00 14.80
C ALA A 75 -7.87 -13.10 13.26
N GLY A 76 -8.77 -13.98 12.81
CA GLY A 76 -9.05 -14.19 11.40
C GLY A 76 -7.83 -14.68 10.60
N SER A 77 -7.44 -13.94 9.57
CA SER A 77 -6.26 -14.25 8.73
C SER A 77 -4.95 -13.70 9.29
N GLY A 78 -4.97 -13.17 10.50
CA GLY A 78 -3.85 -12.47 11.11
C GLY A 78 -3.69 -11.05 10.58
N THR A 79 -3.19 -10.16 11.42
CA THR A 79 -2.96 -8.76 11.06
C THR A 79 -1.66 -8.26 11.66
N TYR A 80 -0.83 -7.60 10.86
CA TYR A 80 0.26 -6.77 11.36
C TYR A 80 -0.21 -5.33 11.46
N CYS A 81 0.14 -4.66 12.55
CA CYS A 81 -0.04 -3.23 12.75
C CYS A 81 1.31 -2.59 13.02
N ALA A 82 1.58 -1.44 12.43
CA ALA A 82 2.83 -0.73 12.66
C ALA A 82 2.63 0.75 13.00
N MET A 83 3.55 1.26 13.81
CA MET A 83 3.70 2.67 14.17
C MET A 83 5.18 3.04 14.17
N THR A 84 5.48 4.23 13.65
CA THR A 84 6.81 4.86 13.75
C THR A 84 6.77 5.85 14.90
N PHE A 85 7.66 5.69 15.88
CA PHE A 85 7.82 6.59 17.01
C PHE A 85 9.13 7.36 16.88
N ASP A 86 9.09 8.62 17.30
CA ASP A 86 10.27 9.28 17.83
C ASP A 86 10.20 9.30 19.36
N ASN A 87 11.33 9.52 20.04
CA ASN A 87 11.36 9.69 21.49
C ASN A 87 11.68 11.14 21.84
N ARG A 88 11.06 12.09 21.14
CA ARG A 88 11.46 13.50 21.18
C ARG A 88 10.27 14.40 21.49
N ALA A 89 10.54 15.48 22.22
CA ALA A 89 9.53 16.50 22.46
C ALA A 89 9.32 17.35 21.20
N GLY A 90 8.09 17.85 21.01
CA GLY A 90 7.72 18.64 19.84
C GLY A 90 7.01 17.80 18.78
N SER A 91 6.77 18.40 17.62
CA SER A 91 6.16 17.74 16.47
C SER A 91 7.20 17.54 15.37
N HIS A 92 7.28 16.34 14.81
CA HIS A 92 8.24 15.99 13.78
C HIS A 92 7.53 15.36 12.59
N ASN A 93 8.10 15.50 11.40
CA ASN A 93 7.58 14.79 10.23
C ASN A 93 7.94 13.32 10.36
N MET A 94 6.94 12.46 10.23
CA MET A 94 7.10 11.01 10.33
C MET A 94 6.29 10.31 9.26
N GLU A 95 6.71 9.09 8.93
CA GLU A 95 5.92 8.15 8.12
C GLU A 95 6.02 6.75 8.72
N ILE A 96 4.92 6.01 8.62
CA ILE A 96 4.93 4.56 8.62
C ILE A 96 4.31 4.06 7.33
N ARG A 97 4.87 2.99 6.77
CA ARG A 97 4.39 2.34 5.57
C ARG A 97 4.37 0.83 5.78
N VAL A 98 3.25 0.22 5.40
CA VAL A 98 3.07 -1.22 5.44
C VAL A 98 2.60 -1.73 4.09
N ARG A 99 3.06 -2.92 3.72
CA ARG A 99 2.49 -3.70 2.62
C ARG A 99 2.69 -5.18 2.86
N ARG A 100 1.85 -6.01 2.26
CA ARG A 100 2.24 -7.42 2.09
C ARG A 100 3.40 -7.48 1.11
N TYR A 101 4.35 -8.37 1.34
CA TYR A 101 5.52 -8.50 0.48
C TYR A 101 5.15 -8.84 -0.98
N VAL A 102 4.07 -9.62 -1.15
CA VAL A 102 3.52 -10.00 -2.46
C VAL A 102 2.71 -8.89 -3.14
N TRP A 103 2.51 -7.74 -2.49
CA TRP A 103 1.72 -6.62 -3.02
C TRP A 103 2.60 -5.46 -3.47
N GLN A 104 2.17 -4.78 -4.54
CA GLN A 104 2.85 -3.58 -5.04
C GLN A 104 2.40 -2.31 -4.30
N THR A 105 1.11 -2.22 -3.97
CA THR A 105 0.54 -1.07 -3.27
C THR A 105 0.96 -1.09 -1.81
N SER A 106 1.41 0.05 -1.29
CA SER A 106 1.59 0.25 0.15
C SER A 106 0.47 1.11 0.73
N TRP A 107 0.20 0.91 2.02
CA TRP A 107 -0.64 1.78 2.84
C TRP A 107 0.27 2.50 3.85
N TYR A 108 0.15 3.83 3.95
CA TYR A 108 1.08 4.61 4.76
C TYR A 108 0.39 5.78 5.46
N ASP A 109 0.80 6.08 6.69
CA ASP A 109 0.40 7.29 7.41
C ASP A 109 1.60 8.23 7.47
N ARG A 110 1.40 9.52 7.13
CA ARG A 110 2.47 10.51 7.02
C ARG A 110 1.95 11.90 7.35
N GLY A 111 2.74 12.63 8.14
CA GLY A 111 2.37 13.95 8.62
C GLY A 111 3.32 14.44 9.72
N SER A 112 2.90 15.50 10.40
CA SER A 112 3.59 16.02 11.58
C SER A 112 2.92 15.47 12.84
N TYR A 113 3.67 14.74 13.66
CA TYR A 113 3.16 14.10 14.87
C TYR A 113 4.06 14.40 16.05
N SER A 114 3.47 14.41 17.25
CA SER A 114 4.18 14.61 18.51
C SER A 114 4.61 13.33 19.22
N THR A 115 4.24 12.16 18.70
CA THR A 115 4.50 10.88 19.37
C THR A 115 4.72 9.76 18.38
N TYR A 116 3.83 9.61 17.40
CA TYR A 116 3.96 8.58 16.37
C TYR A 116 3.20 8.93 15.09
N ALA A 117 3.69 8.43 13.97
CA ALA A 117 2.87 8.16 12.79
C ALA A 117 2.37 6.72 12.86
N GLY A 118 1.09 6.49 12.61
CA GLY A 118 0.63 5.15 12.28
C GLY A 118 -0.66 4.64 12.91
N GLY A 119 -0.58 3.39 13.35
CA GLY A 119 -1.74 2.52 13.54
C GLY A 119 -2.21 2.00 12.19
N VAL A 120 -1.27 1.64 11.33
CA VAL A 120 -1.55 1.19 9.96
C VAL A 120 -1.48 -0.32 9.93
N TYR A 121 -2.54 -0.96 9.43
CA TYR A 121 -2.69 -2.40 9.44
C TYR A 121 -2.58 -3.01 8.05
N VAL A 122 -2.07 -4.23 8.00
CA VAL A 122 -2.15 -5.12 6.84
C VAL A 122 -2.57 -6.52 7.30
N SER A 123 -3.65 -7.05 6.71
CA SER A 123 -4.18 -8.38 7.04
C SER A 123 -3.44 -9.49 6.31
N GLY A 124 -3.79 -10.75 6.55
CA GLY A 124 -3.16 -11.92 5.91
C GLY A 124 -1.80 -12.30 6.51
N ALA A 125 -1.52 -11.84 7.72
CA ALA A 125 -0.24 -12.07 8.41
C ALA A 125 0.03 -13.55 8.72
N ASN A 126 -1.01 -14.40 8.77
CA ASN A 126 -0.85 -15.85 8.97
C ASN A 126 -0.30 -16.57 7.74
N THR A 127 -0.26 -15.91 6.59
CA THR A 127 0.08 -16.53 5.29
C THR A 127 1.18 -15.76 4.56
N TYR A 128 1.25 -14.45 4.75
CA TYR A 128 2.15 -13.59 4.00
C TYR A 128 3.01 -12.74 4.93
N CYS A 129 4.27 -12.65 4.56
CA CYS A 129 5.17 -11.59 4.98
C CYS A 129 4.57 -10.20 4.81
N ALA A 130 4.85 -9.31 5.75
CA ALA A 130 4.72 -7.87 5.56
C ALA A 130 6.09 -7.23 5.38
N GLU A 131 6.18 -6.23 4.50
CA GLU A 131 7.26 -5.26 4.46
C GLU A 131 6.81 -3.99 5.18
N ILE A 132 7.58 -3.58 6.17
CA ILE A 132 7.25 -2.46 7.05
C ILE A 132 8.45 -1.52 7.06
N THR A 133 8.22 -0.26 6.67
CA THR A 133 9.24 0.79 6.66
C THR A 133 8.70 2.06 7.29
N GLY A 134 9.60 2.92 7.74
CA GLY A 134 9.24 4.16 8.39
C GLY A 134 10.44 5.10 8.47
N TRP A 135 10.15 6.36 8.71
CA TRP A 135 11.18 7.38 8.89
C TRP A 135 10.72 8.50 9.82
N VAL A 136 11.69 9.19 10.42
CA VAL A 136 11.50 10.43 11.18
C VAL A 136 12.42 11.49 10.58
N GLU A 137 11.94 12.71 10.45
CA GLU A 137 12.73 13.87 10.03
C GLU A 137 13.18 14.68 11.24
N VAL A 138 14.48 14.88 11.37
CA VAL A 138 15.11 15.67 12.42
C VAL A 138 16.02 16.70 11.77
N ASN A 139 15.78 17.98 12.04
CA ASN A 139 16.60 19.09 11.50
C ASN A 139 16.79 19.00 9.97
N GLY A 140 15.74 18.61 9.24
CA GLY A 140 15.78 18.44 7.78
C GLY A 140 16.45 17.16 7.28
N THR A 141 16.93 16.28 8.17
CA THR A 141 17.53 14.99 7.82
C THR A 141 16.54 13.85 8.11
N ARG A 142 16.34 12.93 7.16
CA ARG A 142 15.47 11.76 7.35
C ARG A 142 16.25 10.54 7.81
N TYR A 143 15.76 9.93 8.87
CA TYR A 143 16.32 8.72 9.47
C TYR A 143 15.32 7.58 9.26
N GLY A 144 15.61 6.75 8.27
CA GLY A 144 14.75 5.63 7.87
C GLY A 144 15.16 4.31 8.52
N GLY A 145 14.24 3.34 8.45
CA GLY A 145 14.47 1.97 8.85
C GLY A 145 13.30 1.08 8.42
N GLY A 146 13.39 -0.20 8.75
CA GLY A 146 12.36 -1.17 8.41
C GLY A 146 12.92 -2.54 8.07
N GLY A 147 12.02 -3.42 7.69
CA GLY A 147 12.35 -4.81 7.38
C GLY A 147 11.10 -5.60 7.03
N ARG A 148 11.31 -6.91 6.85
CA ARG A 148 10.20 -7.85 6.69
C ARG A 148 9.85 -8.50 8.02
N VAL A 149 8.57 -8.79 8.22
CA VAL A 149 8.05 -9.46 9.42
C VAL A 149 7.20 -10.65 8.99
N GLY A 150 7.36 -11.78 9.69
CA GLY A 150 6.64 -13.03 9.39
C GLY A 150 7.18 -13.77 8.17
N CYS A 151 8.50 -13.74 7.96
CA CYS A 151 9.17 -14.31 6.78
C CYS A 151 10.05 -15.51 7.05
N ASP A 152 9.90 -16.14 8.21
CA ASP A 152 10.62 -17.38 8.46
C ASP A 152 10.03 -18.47 7.55
N ASP A 153 10.92 -19.03 6.72
CA ASP A 153 10.72 -19.93 5.59
C ASP A 153 10.01 -21.26 5.91
#